data_AF-A0A7K5DE68-F1
#
_entry.id   AF-A0A7K5DE68-F1
#
_cell.length_a   1.000
_cell.length_b   1.000
_cell.length_c   1.000
_cell.angle_alpha   90.00
_cell.angle_beta   90.00
_cell.angle_gamma   90.00
#
_symmetry.space_group_name_H-M   'P 1'
#
loop_
_entity.id
_entity.type
_entity.pdbx_description
1 polymer ?
#
loop_
_entity_poly.entity_id
_entity_poly.type
_entity_poly.pdbx_seq_one_letter_code
_entity_poly.pdbx_strand_id
1 'polypeptide(L)'
;PYYAHINQDLFLQAYLHSSDPNLVLFLDTCVASPTPHNSTAVTYDIIRNGCVRDSTYATYYSPHGHILRFKFKAFQFVWSNPVVYLRCELVVCRAYDYSSRCYQGCIHRPKREASS
;
A
#
# COMPACT_ATOMS: atom_id res chain seq x y z
N PRO A 1 9.65 -14.16 10.07
CA PRO A 1 10.13 -12.89 9.48
C PRO A 1 10.59 -13.16 8.04
N TYR A 2 10.50 -12.17 7.15
CA TYR A 2 11.05 -12.26 5.80
C TYR A 2 12.39 -11.54 5.76
N TYR A 3 13.45 -12.22 5.29
CA TYR A 3 14.78 -11.64 5.16
C TYR A 3 14.96 -11.11 3.74
N ALA A 4 15.44 -9.87 3.64
CA ALA A 4 15.61 -9.18 2.39
C ALA A 4 16.97 -8.50 2.33
N HIS A 5 17.58 -8.50 1.15
CA HIS A 5 18.77 -7.72 0.87
C HIS A 5 18.40 -6.34 0.35
N ILE A 6 19.32 -5.38 0.50
CA ILE A 6 19.13 -4.06 -0.09
C ILE A 6 18.95 -4.19 -1.61
N ASN A 7 18.06 -3.38 -2.18
CA ASN A 7 17.62 -3.37 -3.56
C ASN A 7 16.94 -4.65 -4.07
N GLN A 8 16.69 -5.64 -3.20
CA GLN A 8 15.88 -6.81 -3.55
C GLN A 8 14.43 -6.40 -3.76
N ASP A 9 13.80 -6.91 -4.83
CA ASP A 9 12.36 -6.79 -5.02
C ASP A 9 11.62 -7.65 -3.99
N LEU A 10 10.70 -7.02 -3.26
CA LEU A 10 9.77 -7.67 -2.34
C LEU A 10 8.43 -7.82 -3.04
N PHE A 11 7.92 -9.05 -3.11
CA PHE A 11 6.65 -9.37 -3.76
C PHE A 11 5.61 -9.68 -2.69
N LEU A 12 4.46 -9.00 -2.77
CA LEU A 12 3.38 -9.15 -1.81
C LEU A 12 2.07 -9.46 -2.53
N GLN A 13 1.28 -10.30 -1.88
CA GLN A 13 -0.08 -10.61 -2.29
C GLN A 13 -1.02 -10.46 -1.08
N ALA A 14 -2.13 -9.76 -1.29
CA ALA A 14 -3.28 -9.83 -0.41
C ALA A 14 -4.43 -10.56 -1.12
N TYR A 15 -5.15 -11.37 -0.37
CA TYR A 15 -6.28 -12.16 -0.85
C TYR A 15 -7.45 -11.96 0.11
N LEU A 16 -8.61 -11.56 -0.42
CA LEU A 16 -9.85 -11.49 0.33
C LEU A 16 -10.58 -12.83 0.21
N HIS A 17 -10.72 -13.53 1.33
CA HIS A 17 -11.50 -14.76 1.38
C HIS A 17 -13.00 -14.45 1.49
N SER A 18 -13.69 -14.48 0.36
CA SER A 18 -15.14 -14.26 0.26
C SER A 18 -15.73 -15.11 -0.86
N SER A 19 -16.99 -15.50 -0.71
CA SER A 19 -17.78 -16.14 -1.76
C SER A 19 -18.43 -15.14 -2.73
N ASP A 20 -18.44 -13.84 -2.41
CA ASP A 20 -19.01 -12.80 -3.26
C ASP A 20 -18.01 -12.40 -4.38
N PRO A 21 -18.30 -12.71 -5.65
CA PRO A 21 -17.41 -12.40 -6.76
C PRO A 21 -17.34 -10.90 -7.08
N ASN A 22 -18.25 -10.09 -6.54
CA ASN A 22 -18.33 -8.66 -6.79
C ASN A 22 -17.54 -7.84 -5.76
N LEU A 23 -16.70 -8.46 -4.92
CA LEU A 23 -15.83 -7.71 -4.03
C LEU A 23 -14.47 -7.46 -4.67
N VAL A 24 -13.99 -6.23 -4.56
CA VAL A 24 -12.67 -5.80 -5.01
C VAL A 24 -11.84 -5.29 -3.85
N LEU A 25 -10.55 -5.63 -3.86
CA LEU A 25 -9.55 -5.11 -2.94
C LEU A 25 -8.85 -3.90 -3.54
N PHE A 26 -8.64 -2.90 -2.71
CA PHE A 26 -7.86 -1.71 -3.02
C PHE A 26 -6.82 -1.46 -1.94
N LEU A 27 -5.58 -1.18 -2.35
CA LEU A 27 -4.50 -0.82 -1.46
C LEU A 27 -4.52 0.70 -1.24
N ASP A 28 -5.07 1.14 -0.11
CA ASP A 28 -5.19 2.57 0.17
C ASP A 28 -3.88 3.14 0.72
N THR A 29 -3.35 2.54 1.77
CA THR A 29 -2.14 3.04 2.42
C THR A 29 -1.25 1.86 2.75
N CYS A 30 0.03 1.94 2.41
CA CYS A 30 1.00 0.97 2.89
C CYS A 30 2.29 1.65 3.30
N VAL A 31 2.69 1.41 4.53
CA VAL A 31 3.73 2.12 5.24
C VAL A 31 4.65 1.11 5.89
N ALA A 32 5.94 1.36 5.81
CA ALA A 32 6.92 0.59 6.55
C ALA A 32 7.54 1.43 7.67
N SER A 33 7.67 0.80 8.84
CA SER A 33 8.09 1.44 10.09
C SER A 33 9.01 0.52 10.89
N PRO A 34 9.96 1.08 11.67
CA PRO A 34 10.82 0.28 12.55
C PRO A 34 10.07 -0.28 13.77
N THR A 35 8.87 0.22 14.05
CA THR A 35 8.01 -0.24 15.15
C THR A 35 6.63 -0.63 14.63
N PRO A 36 5.95 -1.60 15.26
CA PRO A 36 4.67 -2.10 14.77
C PRO A 36 3.48 -1.15 15.03
N HIS A 37 3.55 -0.28 16.04
CA HIS A 37 2.38 0.47 16.53
C HIS A 37 2.59 1.98 16.73
N ASN A 38 3.81 2.50 16.58
CA ASN A 38 4.09 3.89 16.97
C ASN A 38 3.96 4.86 15.79
N SER A 39 3.06 5.84 15.93
CA SER A 39 2.80 6.89 14.93
C SER A 39 3.87 7.99 14.88
N THR A 40 4.75 8.05 15.89
CA THR A 40 5.82 9.05 15.98
C THR A 40 7.13 8.61 15.32
N ALA A 41 7.25 7.34 14.95
CA ALA A 41 8.43 6.82 14.27
C ALA A 41 8.53 7.40 12.86
N VAL A 42 9.76 7.64 12.38
CA VAL A 42 10.00 7.95 10.97
C VAL A 42 9.47 6.76 10.15
N THR A 43 8.49 7.05 9.31
CA THR A 43 7.83 6.06 8.46
C THR A 43 8.22 6.31 7.02
N TYR A 44 8.16 5.24 6.22
CA TYR A 44 8.30 5.33 4.78
C TYR A 44 6.99 4.94 4.13
N ASP A 45 6.39 5.89 3.43
CA ASP A 45 5.17 5.68 2.67
C ASP A 45 5.52 4.99 1.34
N ILE A 46 4.98 3.79 1.13
CA ILE A 46 5.03 3.09 -0.17
C ILE A 46 3.82 3.53 -1.00
N ILE A 47 2.65 3.52 -0.37
CA ILE A 47 1.40 4.11 -0.88
C ILE A 47 0.77 4.93 0.24
N ARG A 48 0.19 6.08 -0.10
CA ARG A 48 -0.61 6.90 0.81
C ARG A 48 -1.87 7.41 0.12
N ASN A 49 -3.05 7.14 0.68
CA ASN A 49 -4.34 7.55 0.10
C ASN A 49 -4.50 7.13 -1.37
N GLY A 50 -4.09 5.92 -1.71
CA GLY A 50 -4.10 5.35 -3.07
C GLY A 50 -3.00 5.87 -3.99
N CYS A 51 -2.19 6.83 -3.53
CA CYS A 51 -1.11 7.42 -4.32
C CYS A 51 0.21 6.71 -4.06
N VAL A 52 0.85 6.25 -5.13
CA VAL A 52 2.20 5.67 -5.07
C VAL A 52 3.20 6.74 -4.63
N ARG A 53 4.00 6.41 -3.62
CA ARG A 53 5.07 7.27 -3.07
C ARG A 53 6.46 6.68 -3.28
N ASP A 54 6.56 5.36 -3.33
CA ASP A 54 7.78 4.65 -3.67
C ASP A 54 7.92 4.51 -5.20
N SER A 55 9.01 5.00 -5.77
CA SER A 55 9.27 4.95 -7.22
C SER A 55 9.55 3.54 -7.75
N THR A 56 9.85 2.59 -6.86
CA THR A 56 10.09 1.18 -7.18
C THR A 56 8.83 0.33 -7.08
N TYR A 57 7.72 0.93 -6.64
CA TYR A 57 6.44 0.26 -6.57
C TYR A 57 5.92 -0.13 -7.95
N ALA A 58 5.41 -1.35 -8.08
CA ALA A 58 4.69 -1.78 -9.26
C ALA A 58 3.58 -2.78 -8.91
N THR A 59 2.47 -2.73 -9.64
CA THR A 59 1.40 -3.73 -9.54
C THR A 59 1.67 -4.92 -10.47
N TYR A 60 1.14 -6.07 -10.09
CA TYR A 60 1.11 -7.26 -10.94
C TYR A 60 -0.33 -7.63 -11.29
N TYR A 61 -0.47 -8.25 -12.45
CA TYR A 61 -1.76 -8.79 -12.89
C TYR A 61 -2.34 -9.74 -11.84
N SER A 62 -3.60 -9.49 -11.51
CA SER A 62 -4.41 -10.31 -10.61
C SER A 62 -5.65 -10.75 -11.38
N PRO A 63 -5.93 -12.06 -11.50
CA PRO A 63 -7.02 -12.56 -12.33
C PRO A 63 -8.40 -12.19 -11.79
N HIS A 64 -8.51 -11.85 -10.51
CA HIS A 64 -9.74 -11.49 -9.83
C HIS A 64 -9.55 -10.26 -8.96
N GLY A 65 -10.61 -9.44 -8.82
CA GLY A 65 -10.58 -8.19 -8.06
C GLY A 65 -10.36 -8.38 -6.55
N HIS A 66 -10.63 -9.57 -6.01
CA HIS A 66 -10.37 -9.91 -4.61
C HIS A 66 -8.89 -10.29 -4.33
N ILE A 67 -8.02 -10.16 -5.34
CA ILE A 67 -6.57 -10.41 -5.23
C ILE A 67 -5.84 -9.12 -5.59
N LEU A 68 -4.93 -8.71 -4.71
CA LEU A 68 -4.00 -7.60 -4.93
C LEU A 68 -2.59 -8.18 -4.98
N ARG A 69 -1.81 -7.82 -6.00
CA ARG A 69 -0.39 -8.17 -6.10
C ARG A 69 0.43 -6.93 -6.42
N PHE A 70 1.49 -6.71 -5.65
CA PHE A 70 2.41 -5.60 -5.88
C PHE A 70 3.81 -5.95 -5.44
N LYS A 71 4.77 -5.12 -5.88
CA LYS A 71 6.14 -5.16 -5.40
C LYS A 71 6.65 -3.77 -5.05
N PHE A 72 7.74 -3.73 -4.30
CA PHE A 72 8.63 -2.58 -4.10
C PHE A 72 10.02 -3.09 -3.72
N LYS A 73 11.06 -2.26 -3.82
CA LYS A 73 12.42 -2.66 -3.43
C LYS A 73 12.66 -2.45 -1.94
N ALA A 74 13.52 -3.26 -1.35
CA ALA A 74 14.07 -2.98 -0.03
C ALA A 74 15.19 -1.93 -0.14
N PHE A 75 14.93 -0.62 -0.02
CA PHE A 75 15.96 0.41 -0.27
C PHE A 75 16.41 1.19 1.00
N GLN A 76 15.52 1.69 1.87
CA GLN A 76 15.92 2.56 3.01
C GLN A 76 15.95 1.89 4.38
N PHE A 77 15.14 0.85 4.60
CA PHE A 77 14.97 0.27 5.94
C PHE A 77 16.27 -0.33 6.49
N VAL A 78 17.02 -1.02 5.63
CA VAL A 78 18.17 -1.86 6.00
C VAL A 78 19.35 -1.03 6.52
N TRP A 79 19.50 0.24 6.11
CA TRP A 79 20.64 1.05 6.52
C TRP A 79 20.59 1.51 7.98
N SER A 80 19.39 1.69 8.55
CA SER A 80 19.21 2.22 9.91
C SER A 80 18.53 1.24 10.86
N ASN A 81 17.73 0.30 10.35
CA ASN A 81 16.95 -0.63 11.17
C ASN A 81 16.99 -2.05 10.57
N PRO A 82 17.56 -3.04 11.26
CA PRO A 82 17.68 -4.41 10.73
C PRO A 82 16.32 -5.13 10.61
N VAL A 83 15.26 -4.58 11.23
CA VAL A 83 13.91 -5.12 11.20
C VAL A 83 12.94 -3.97 10.96
N VAL A 84 11.99 -4.19 10.05
CA VAL A 84 10.87 -3.28 9.80
C VAL A 84 9.56 -4.02 9.68
N TYR A 85 8.49 -3.31 9.98
CA TYR A 85 7.11 -3.78 9.93
C TYR A 85 6.42 -3.09 8.79
N LEU A 86 5.75 -3.87 7.96
CA LEU A 86 4.92 -3.37 6.88
C LEU A 86 3.46 -3.36 7.35
N ARG A 87 2.84 -2.18 7.36
CA ARG A 87 1.42 -2.01 7.65
C ARG A 87 0.73 -1.53 6.39
N CYS A 88 -0.14 -2.37 5.83
CA CYS A 88 -1.01 -1.99 4.74
C CYS A 88 -2.47 -1.91 5.22
N GLU A 89 -3.17 -0.87 4.78
CA GLU A 89 -4.60 -0.64 4.94
C GLU A 89 -5.27 -0.96 3.61
N LEU A 90 -6.07 -2.03 3.63
CA LEU A 90 -6.82 -2.53 2.49
C LEU A 90 -8.28 -2.12 2.62
N VAL A 91 -8.86 -1.70 1.51
CA VAL A 91 -10.28 -1.35 1.41
C VAL A 91 -10.98 -2.40 0.56
N VAL A 92 -12.13 -2.86 1.03
CA VAL A 92 -13.02 -3.75 0.29
C VAL A 92 -14.17 -2.91 -0.26
N CYS A 93 -14.40 -2.95 -1.57
CA CYS A 93 -15.54 -2.30 -2.21
C CYS A 93 -16.34 -3.29 -3.03
N ARG A 94 -17.57 -2.91 -3.40
CA ARG A 94 -18.30 -3.59 -4.47
C ARG A 94 -17.74 -3.17 -5.83
N ALA A 95 -17.63 -4.13 -6.74
CA ALA A 95 -17.35 -3.91 -8.14
C ALA A 95 -18.42 -2.98 -8.73
N TYR A 96 -17.98 -2.09 -9.63
CA TYR A 96 -18.83 -1.12 -10.33
C TYR A 96 -19.51 -0.06 -9.46
N ASP A 97 -19.20 0.00 -8.16
CA ASP A 97 -19.53 1.17 -7.34
C ASP A 97 -18.50 2.28 -7.58
N TYR A 98 -18.74 3.08 -8.61
CA TYR A 98 -17.85 4.17 -9.02
C TYR A 98 -17.71 5.30 -7.98
N SER A 99 -18.61 5.36 -6.98
CA SER A 99 -18.52 6.31 -5.88
C SER A 99 -17.60 5.82 -4.75
N SER A 100 -17.30 4.52 -4.72
CA SER A 100 -16.53 3.89 -3.66
C SER A 100 -15.07 4.36 -3.61
N ARG A 101 -14.47 4.20 -2.43
CA ARG A 101 -13.05 4.53 -2.19
C ARG A 101 -12.12 3.82 -3.18
N CYS A 102 -12.43 2.60 -3.63
CA CYS A 102 -11.62 1.85 -4.59
C CYS A 102 -11.54 2.53 -5.96
N TYR A 103 -12.64 3.10 -6.45
CA TYR A 103 -12.70 3.79 -7.75
C TYR A 103 -12.20 5.23 -7.69
N GLN A 104 -12.17 5.85 -6.52
CA GLN A 104 -11.55 7.16 -6.32
C GLN A 104 -10.03 7.16 -6.56
N GLY A 105 -9.37 5.99 -6.48
CA GLY A 105 -7.95 5.86 -6.80
C GLY A 105 -7.04 6.71 -5.90
N CYS A 106 -6.08 7.41 -6.50
CA CYS A 106 -5.18 8.31 -5.78
C CYS A 106 -5.87 9.64 -5.46
N ILE A 107 -5.94 9.97 -4.16
CA ILE A 107 -6.49 11.25 -3.67
C ILE A 107 -5.34 12.10 -3.12
N HIS A 108 -4.96 13.13 -3.88
CA HIS A 108 -4.06 14.16 -3.38
C HIS A 108 -4.83 15.08 -2.42
N ARG A 109 -4.23 15.44 -1.28
CA ARG A 109 -4.74 16.57 -0.49
C ARG A 109 -4.71 17.81 -1.38
N PRO A 110 -5.81 18.56 -1.52
CA PRO A 110 -5.77 19.88 -2.13
C PRO A 110 -4.73 20.72 -1.38
N LYS A 111 -3.88 21.45 -2.11
CA LYS A 111 -3.13 22.55 -1.48
C LYS A 111 -4.20 23.46 -0.87
N ARG A 112 -4.15 23.68 0.45
CA ARG A 112 -4.91 24.79 1.04
C ARG A 112 -4.37 26.05 0.39
N GLU A 113 -5.17 26.71 -0.43
CA GLU A 113 -4.88 28.09 -0.81
C GLU A 113 -4.84 28.88 0.49
N ALA A 114 -3.64 29.34 0.87
CA ALA A 114 -3.54 30.36 1.90
C ALA A 114 -4.16 31.61 1.29
N SER A 115 -5.38 31.95 1.71
CA SER A 115 -6.01 33.21 1.35
C SER A 115 -5.03 34.33 1.71
N SER A 116 -4.66 35.14 0.71
CA SER A 116 -3.92 36.39 0.92
C SER A 116 -4.80 37.43 1.58
#